data_AF-A0A832S0N6-F1
#
_entry.id   AF-A0A832S0N6-F1
#
_cell.length_a   1.000
_cell.length_b   1.000
_cell.length_c   1.000
_cell.angle_alpha   90.00
_cell.angle_beta   90.00
_cell.angle_gamma   90.00
#
_symmetry.space_group_name_H-M   'P 1'
#
loop_
_entity.id
_entity.type
_entity.pdbx_description
1 polymer ?
#
loop_
_entity_poly.entity_id
_entity_poly.type
_entity_poly.pdbx_seq_one_letter_code
_entity_poly.pdbx_strand_id
1 'polypeptide(L)'
;MLDWKTDRERALDIATKTAIPFFIFAPPDFTQDLAQAMRSLYLNTISNTSKSAFDESLNIFEALIENAPGRVAAYHYTDIIGYQSRYDNLSDKFRTILEKLAELEKRSKTQEKQINHLYKKDKKIETLNNNLVSCLPEIKQNSNNYSRKVDTDIQKVDTDSQKVDTDRQKVTKLSYSSAVIACLKSATSPLTNKEIIEQSGLAPKNVNGALINLNKTHKINLRVEYRKIDVFYNSGKYKGQTRKTKIAYYSWIENPEENLSSNDKKIKWVLPLYSQV
;
A
#
# COMPACT_ATOMS: atom_id res chain seq x y z
N MET A 1 -40.41 30.58 28.88
CA MET A 1 -39.95 31.95 28.58
C MET A 1 -40.49 32.27 27.20
N LEU A 2 -41.48 33.16 27.12
CA LEU A 2 -42.04 33.60 25.83
C LEU A 2 -41.03 34.57 25.19
N ASP A 3 -40.71 34.35 23.91
CA ASP A 3 -39.77 35.17 23.15
C ASP A 3 -40.48 36.44 22.69
N TRP A 4 -39.94 37.60 23.08
CA TRP A 4 -40.50 38.92 22.85
C TRP A 4 -40.75 39.23 21.36
N LYS A 5 -40.02 38.57 20.45
CA LYS A 5 -40.26 38.70 19.00
C LYS A 5 -41.55 38.04 18.55
N THR A 6 -41.86 36.86 19.09
CA THR A 6 -43.06 36.08 18.72
C THR A 6 -44.34 36.75 19.23
N ASP A 7 -44.28 37.45 20.36
CA ASP A 7 -45.42 38.18 20.92
C ASP A 7 -45.78 39.44 20.11
N ARG A 8 -44.80 40.10 19.47
CA ARG A 8 -45.06 41.27 18.60
C ARG A 8 -45.77 40.90 17.31
N GLU A 9 -45.31 39.85 16.64
CA GLU A 9 -45.94 39.36 15.41
C GLU A 9 -47.36 38.84 15.69
N ARG A 10 -47.55 38.17 16.83
CA ARG A 10 -48.86 37.71 17.27
C ARG A 10 -49.79 38.86 17.66
N ALA A 11 -49.28 39.90 18.33
CA ALA A 11 -50.06 41.10 18.64
C ALA A 11 -50.46 41.86 17.38
N LEU A 12 -49.57 41.93 16.38
CA LEU A 12 -49.86 42.55 15.09
C LEU A 12 -50.91 41.78 14.30
N ASP A 13 -50.80 40.45 14.27
CA ASP A 13 -51.76 39.54 13.62
C ASP A 13 -53.15 39.61 14.27
N ILE A 14 -53.20 39.65 15.62
CA ILE A 14 -54.45 39.83 16.35
C ILE A 14 -55.04 41.22 16.06
N ALA A 15 -54.23 42.28 16.12
CA ALA A 15 -54.68 43.65 15.86
C ALA A 15 -55.21 43.81 14.43
N THR A 16 -54.54 43.26 13.41
CA THR A 16 -55.06 43.32 12.04
C THR A 16 -56.30 42.46 11.86
N LYS A 17 -56.33 41.21 12.36
CA LYS A 17 -57.50 40.33 12.21
C LYS A 17 -58.74 40.83 12.95
N THR A 18 -58.57 41.42 14.13
CA THR A 18 -59.69 41.93 14.92
C THR A 18 -60.07 43.37 14.57
N ALA A 19 -59.11 44.26 14.29
CA ALA A 19 -59.40 45.67 14.05
C ALA A 19 -59.91 45.98 12.63
N ILE A 20 -59.56 45.18 11.61
CA ILE A 20 -60.04 45.42 10.22
C ILE A 20 -61.58 45.39 10.12
N PRO A 21 -62.29 44.42 10.72
CA PRO A 21 -63.76 44.50 10.81
C PRO A 21 -64.24 45.78 11.51
N PHE A 22 -63.65 46.18 12.63
CA PHE A 22 -64.03 47.43 13.31
C PHE A 22 -63.77 48.66 12.45
N PHE A 23 -62.74 48.64 11.59
CA PHE A 23 -62.42 49.71 10.66
C PHE A 23 -63.46 49.87 9.55
N ILE A 24 -63.98 48.76 9.04
CA ILE A 24 -65.01 48.75 8.00
C ILE A 24 -66.36 49.22 8.57
N PHE A 25 -66.60 49.01 9.86
CA PHE A 25 -67.85 49.36 10.55
C PHE A 25 -67.76 50.58 11.47
N ALA A 26 -66.59 51.22 11.60
CA ALA A 26 -66.40 52.37 12.47
C ALA A 26 -67.12 53.60 11.90
N PRO A 27 -67.74 54.43 12.75
CA PRO A 27 -68.21 55.73 12.33
C PRO A 27 -67.05 56.56 11.74
N PRO A 28 -67.30 57.43 10.74
CA PRO A 28 -66.26 58.22 10.08
C PRO A 28 -65.39 58.99 11.07
N ASP A 29 -66.01 59.53 12.13
CA ASP A 29 -65.38 60.33 13.18
C ASP A 29 -64.34 59.54 14.00
N PHE A 30 -64.45 58.20 14.05
CA PHE A 30 -63.53 57.31 14.77
C PHE A 30 -62.52 56.62 13.85
N THR A 31 -62.75 56.65 12.54
CA THR A 31 -61.94 55.90 11.56
C THR A 31 -60.53 56.48 11.46
N GLN A 32 -60.39 57.81 11.56
CA GLN A 32 -59.10 58.49 11.50
C GLN A 32 -58.24 58.23 12.75
N ASP A 33 -58.84 58.27 13.93
CA ASP A 33 -58.15 57.99 15.20
C ASP A 33 -57.74 56.52 15.31
N LEU A 34 -58.61 55.60 14.88
CA LEU A 34 -58.30 54.17 14.82
C LEU A 34 -57.21 53.87 13.79
N ALA A 35 -57.20 54.57 12.65
CA ALA A 35 -56.12 54.48 11.67
C ALA A 35 -54.80 54.97 12.21
N GLN A 36 -54.81 56.08 12.94
CA GLN A 36 -53.60 56.59 13.55
C GLN A 36 -53.07 55.62 14.62
N ALA A 37 -53.94 55.04 15.45
CA ALA A 37 -53.57 54.05 16.45
C ALA A 37 -52.98 52.78 15.83
N MET A 38 -53.59 52.25 14.76
CA MET A 38 -53.09 51.07 14.04
C MET A 38 -51.77 51.35 13.31
N ARG A 39 -51.61 52.53 12.71
CA ARG A 39 -50.32 52.98 12.13
C ARG A 39 -49.21 53.02 13.18
N SER A 40 -49.49 53.60 14.34
CA SER A 40 -48.52 53.65 15.45
C SER A 40 -48.19 52.26 15.99
N LEU A 41 -49.16 51.35 16.05
CA LEU A 41 -48.93 49.98 16.50
C LEU A 41 -48.07 49.20 15.48
N TYR A 42 -48.39 49.32 14.19
CA TYR A 42 -47.67 48.69 13.08
C TYR A 42 -46.20 49.15 13.02
N LEU A 43 -45.96 50.46 13.12
CA LEU A 43 -44.61 51.05 13.15
C LEU A 43 -43.77 50.59 14.35
N ASN A 44 -44.40 50.35 15.50
CA ASN A 44 -43.70 49.92 16.72
C ASN A 44 -43.43 48.40 16.76
N THR A 45 -44.11 47.60 15.95
CA THR A 45 -43.99 46.13 15.95
C THR A 45 -42.95 45.56 15.00
N ILE A 46 -42.55 46.29 13.95
CA ILE A 46 -41.69 45.76 12.89
C ILE A 46 -40.24 46.15 13.16
N SER A 47 -39.41 45.17 13.52
CA SER A 47 -38.01 45.44 13.85
C SER A 47 -36.99 44.73 12.97
N ASN A 48 -37.32 44.20 11.76
CA ASN A 48 -36.31 43.64 10.84
C ASN A 48 -36.78 43.21 9.41
N THR A 49 -37.97 43.59 8.92
CA THR A 49 -38.30 43.30 7.50
C THR A 49 -37.51 44.21 6.57
N SER A 50 -37.16 43.71 5.37
CA SER A 50 -36.52 44.53 4.35
C SER A 50 -37.42 45.74 4.07
N LYS A 51 -36.80 46.93 3.96
CA LYS A 51 -37.51 48.20 3.76
C LYS A 51 -38.57 48.11 2.64
N SER A 52 -38.28 47.36 1.57
CA SER A 52 -39.22 47.16 0.46
C SER A 52 -40.47 46.36 0.82
N ALA A 53 -40.37 45.30 1.63
CA ALA A 53 -41.52 44.50 2.03
C ALA A 53 -42.40 45.23 3.05
N PHE A 54 -41.77 46.10 3.86
CA PHE A 54 -42.46 47.02 4.76
C PHE A 54 -43.25 48.07 3.98
N ASP A 55 -42.60 48.75 3.02
CA ASP A 55 -43.22 49.77 2.19
C ASP A 55 -44.39 49.19 1.35
N GLU A 56 -44.23 47.97 0.84
CA GLU A 56 -45.30 47.28 0.09
C GLU A 56 -46.51 46.94 0.98
N SER A 57 -46.28 46.41 2.19
CA SER A 57 -47.37 46.07 3.12
C SER A 57 -48.07 47.31 3.66
N LEU A 58 -47.32 48.39 3.91
CA LEU A 58 -47.89 49.68 4.33
C LEU A 58 -48.73 50.29 3.20
N ASN A 59 -48.24 50.29 1.96
CA ASN A 59 -49.00 50.77 0.80
C ASN A 59 -50.29 49.96 0.57
N ILE A 60 -50.27 48.64 0.76
CA ILE A 60 -51.48 47.81 0.68
C ILE A 60 -52.47 48.19 1.79
N PHE A 61 -51.99 48.42 3.01
CA PHE A 61 -52.83 48.83 4.12
C PHE A 61 -53.43 50.23 3.92
N GLU A 62 -52.65 51.19 3.44
CA GLU A 62 -53.14 52.54 3.13
C GLU A 62 -54.14 52.52 1.97
N ALA A 63 -53.89 51.73 0.92
CA ALA A 63 -54.86 51.52 -0.14
C ALA A 63 -56.14 50.86 0.38
N LEU A 64 -56.07 49.96 1.35
CA LEU A 64 -57.26 49.36 1.98
C LEU A 64 -58.05 50.38 2.81
N ILE A 65 -57.39 51.32 3.49
CA ILE A 65 -58.06 52.42 4.21
C ILE A 65 -58.69 53.42 3.25
N GLU A 66 -57.98 53.79 2.18
CA GLU A 66 -58.46 54.77 1.20
C GLU A 66 -59.64 54.22 0.37
N ASN A 67 -59.62 52.92 0.08
CA ASN A 67 -60.74 52.21 -0.54
C ASN A 67 -61.74 51.68 0.49
N ALA A 68 -61.51 51.87 1.80
CA ALA A 68 -62.50 51.56 2.82
C ALA A 68 -63.64 52.55 2.63
N PRO A 69 -64.83 52.06 2.30
CA PRO A 69 -65.80 52.93 1.69
C PRO A 69 -66.48 53.76 2.76
N GLY A 70 -66.34 55.08 2.65
CA GLY A 70 -66.61 56.04 3.72
C GLY A 70 -68.04 56.15 4.24
N ARG A 71 -68.99 55.26 3.88
CA ARG A 71 -70.35 55.22 4.43
C ARG A 71 -70.93 53.81 4.39
N VAL A 72 -70.99 53.13 5.54
CA VAL A 72 -71.82 51.91 5.74
C VAL A 72 -73.31 52.18 5.40
N ALA A 73 -73.76 53.43 5.51
CA ALA A 73 -75.13 53.83 5.17
C ALA A 73 -75.48 53.79 3.66
N ALA A 74 -74.50 53.67 2.76
CA ALA A 74 -74.72 53.64 1.31
C ALA A 74 -74.56 52.24 0.69
N TYR A 75 -74.21 51.23 1.48
CA TYR A 75 -74.02 49.87 0.98
C TYR A 75 -75.33 49.13 0.85
N HIS A 76 -75.59 48.60 -0.34
CA HIS A 76 -76.64 47.63 -0.52
C HIS A 76 -76.19 46.30 0.11
N TYR A 77 -77.11 45.57 0.74
CA TYR A 77 -76.82 44.31 1.42
C TYR A 77 -76.05 43.28 0.54
N THR A 78 -76.27 43.33 -0.77
CA THR A 78 -75.58 42.50 -1.78
C THR A 78 -74.08 42.76 -1.86
N ASP A 79 -73.65 44.00 -1.67
CA ASP A 79 -72.23 44.37 -1.70
C ASP A 79 -71.53 43.89 -0.43
N ILE A 80 -72.20 43.98 0.72
CA ILE A 80 -71.69 43.46 2.01
C ILE A 80 -71.45 41.95 1.90
N ILE A 81 -72.39 41.21 1.31
CA ILE A 81 -72.22 39.77 1.03
C ILE A 81 -71.03 39.54 0.08
N GLY A 82 -70.88 40.37 -0.96
CA GLY A 82 -69.76 40.29 -1.89
C GLY A 82 -68.40 40.47 -1.21
N TYR A 83 -68.28 41.44 -0.30
CA TYR A 83 -67.07 41.64 0.50
C TYR A 83 -66.82 40.50 1.48
N GLN A 84 -67.86 39.99 2.14
CA GLN A 84 -67.73 38.85 3.04
C GLN A 84 -67.18 37.62 2.30
N SER A 85 -67.71 37.31 1.11
CA SER A 85 -67.23 36.18 0.30
C SER A 85 -65.76 36.34 -0.14
N ARG A 86 -65.33 37.56 -0.47
CA ARG A 86 -63.92 37.85 -0.80
C ARG A 86 -63.02 37.70 0.43
N TYR A 87 -63.49 38.14 1.59
CA TYR A 87 -62.78 37.99 2.86
C TYR A 87 -62.62 36.52 3.22
N ASP A 88 -63.68 35.72 3.12
CA ASP A 88 -63.64 34.28 3.41
C ASP A 88 -62.65 33.57 2.47
N ASN A 89 -62.67 33.89 1.17
CA ASN A 89 -61.70 33.36 0.21
C ASN A 89 -60.25 33.72 0.56
N LEU A 90 -60.02 34.96 0.99
CA LEU A 90 -58.70 35.42 1.40
C LEU A 90 -58.25 34.74 2.70
N SER A 91 -59.16 34.57 3.65
CA SER A 91 -58.93 33.86 4.91
C SER A 91 -58.52 32.40 4.68
N ASP A 92 -59.21 31.70 3.77
CA ASP A 92 -58.86 30.32 3.39
C ASP A 92 -57.47 30.23 2.74
N LYS A 93 -57.11 31.20 1.89
CA LYS A 93 -55.76 31.29 1.30
C LYS A 93 -54.71 31.51 2.37
N PHE A 94 -54.94 32.41 3.32
CA PHE A 94 -54.03 32.64 4.44
C PHE A 94 -53.87 31.39 5.31
N ARG A 95 -54.95 30.68 5.62
CA ARG A 95 -54.88 29.40 6.36
C ARG A 95 -54.00 28.39 5.63
N THR A 96 -54.19 28.25 4.32
CA THR A 96 -53.38 27.34 3.48
C THR A 96 -51.90 27.73 3.50
N ILE A 97 -51.58 29.02 3.46
CA ILE A 97 -50.19 29.50 3.53
C ILE A 97 -49.57 29.19 4.90
N LEU A 98 -50.32 29.40 5.99
CA LEU A 98 -49.86 29.11 7.35
C LEU A 98 -49.58 27.61 7.55
N GLU A 99 -50.44 26.74 7.01
CA GLU A 99 -50.22 25.28 7.04
C GLU A 99 -48.94 24.89 6.30
N LYS A 100 -48.70 25.46 5.12
CA LYS A 100 -47.46 25.24 4.35
C LYS A 100 -46.22 25.75 5.09
N LEU A 101 -46.31 26.91 5.75
CA LEU A 101 -45.21 27.45 6.56
C LEU A 101 -44.88 26.53 7.74
N ALA A 102 -45.89 26.02 8.44
CA ALA A 102 -45.69 25.08 9.53
C ALA A 102 -45.04 23.77 9.06
N GLU A 103 -45.38 23.29 7.86
CA GLU A 103 -44.73 22.12 7.25
C GLU A 103 -43.27 22.40 6.90
N LEU A 104 -42.97 23.55 6.29
CA LEU A 104 -41.60 23.96 5.97
C LEU A 104 -40.74 24.07 7.22
N GLU A 105 -41.28 24.60 8.32
CA GLU A 105 -40.56 24.69 9.59
C GLU A 105 -40.21 23.30 10.15
N LYS A 106 -41.14 22.33 10.08
CA LYS A 106 -40.88 20.94 10.47
C LYS A 106 -39.80 20.29 9.60
N ARG A 107 -39.81 20.53 8.29
CA ARG A 107 -38.78 20.03 7.35
C ARG A 107 -37.41 20.65 7.66
N SER A 108 -37.36 21.95 7.92
CA SER A 108 -36.13 22.67 8.29
C SER A 108 -35.51 22.09 9.57
N LYS A 109 -36.30 21.92 10.64
CA LYS A 109 -35.84 21.27 11.90
C LYS A 109 -35.31 19.85 11.69
N THR A 110 -35.88 19.11 10.73
CA THR A 110 -35.43 17.76 10.40
C THR A 110 -34.09 17.79 9.67
N GLN A 111 -33.92 18.70 8.71
CA GLN A 111 -32.66 18.90 8.00
C GLN A 111 -31.55 19.36 8.95
N GLU A 112 -31.85 20.25 9.89
CA GLU A 112 -30.89 20.69 10.92
C GLU A 112 -30.39 19.51 11.78
N LYS A 113 -31.28 18.60 12.18
CA LYS A 113 -30.89 17.36 12.88
C LYS A 113 -29.98 16.47 12.03
N GLN A 114 -30.26 16.35 10.73
CA GLN A 114 -29.44 15.57 9.80
C GLN A 114 -28.04 16.18 9.64
N ILE A 115 -27.95 17.50 9.46
CA ILE A 115 -26.67 18.24 9.38
C ILE A 115 -25.86 18.03 10.66
N ASN A 116 -26.47 18.19 11.83
CA ASN A 116 -25.80 17.97 13.11
C ASN A 116 -25.28 16.53 13.27
N HIS A 117 -26.01 15.54 12.75
CA HIS A 117 -25.56 14.15 12.75
C HIS A 117 -24.38 13.92 11.79
N LEU A 118 -24.37 14.55 10.61
CA LEU A 118 -23.24 14.48 9.67
C LEU A 118 -21.99 15.13 10.28
N TYR A 119 -22.12 16.30 10.89
CA TYR A 119 -21.00 16.98 11.55
C TYR A 119 -20.34 16.12 12.64
N LYS A 120 -21.15 15.36 13.42
CA LYS A 120 -20.62 14.39 14.40
C LYS A 120 -19.84 13.25 13.74
N LYS A 121 -20.29 12.76 12.57
CA LYS A 121 -19.58 11.72 11.82
C LYS A 121 -18.26 12.24 11.27
N ASP A 122 -18.24 13.46 10.74
CA ASP A 122 -17.02 14.08 10.20
C ASP A 122 -15.94 14.21 11.28
N LYS A 123 -16.30 14.68 12.48
CA LYS A 123 -15.37 14.75 13.62
C LYS A 123 -14.79 13.38 14.00
N LYS A 124 -15.58 12.31 13.87
CA LYS A 124 -15.11 10.93 14.11
C LYS A 124 -14.13 10.48 13.03
N ILE A 125 -14.41 10.80 11.76
CA ILE A 125 -13.51 10.51 10.63
C ILE A 125 -12.18 11.25 10.80
N GLU A 126 -12.22 12.51 11.20
CA GLU A 126 -11.02 13.32 11.46
C GLU A 126 -10.14 12.67 12.56
N THR A 127 -10.76 12.22 13.65
CA THR A 127 -10.05 11.51 14.73
C THR A 127 -9.43 10.20 14.23
N LEU A 128 -10.16 9.42 13.42
CA LEU A 128 -9.65 8.18 12.82
C LEU A 128 -8.48 8.43 11.86
N ASN A 129 -8.58 9.48 11.04
CA ASN A 129 -7.51 9.88 10.13
C ASN A 129 -6.25 10.28 10.90
N ASN A 130 -6.39 11.06 11.97
CA ASN A 130 -5.25 11.44 12.80
C ASN A 130 -4.58 10.21 13.44
N ASN A 131 -5.35 9.25 13.92
CA ASN A 131 -4.81 8.00 14.44
C ASN A 131 -4.08 7.18 13.37
N LEU A 132 -4.66 7.06 12.16
CA LEU A 132 -4.02 6.38 11.03
C LEU A 132 -2.70 7.04 10.65
N VAL A 133 -2.67 8.37 10.56
CA VAL A 133 -1.45 9.13 10.26
C VAL A 133 -0.39 8.91 11.34
N SER A 134 -0.80 8.84 12.61
CA SER A 134 0.11 8.57 13.73
C SER A 134 0.69 7.15 13.73
N CYS A 135 -0.06 6.14 13.26
CA CYS A 135 0.40 4.74 13.22
C CYS A 135 1.23 4.39 11.98
N LEU A 136 1.13 5.18 10.89
CA LEU A 136 1.88 4.94 9.65
C LEU A 136 3.41 4.86 9.84
N PRO A 137 4.06 5.74 10.63
CA PRO A 137 5.49 5.65 10.91
C PRO A 137 5.87 4.33 11.59
N GLU A 138 5.11 3.88 12.58
CA GLU A 138 5.36 2.63 13.30
C GLU A 138 5.25 1.41 12.38
N ILE A 139 4.22 1.38 11.51
CA ILE A 139 4.05 0.32 10.51
C ILE A 139 5.24 0.27 9.55
N LYS A 140 5.68 1.43 9.04
CA LYS A 140 6.85 1.50 8.15
C LYS A 140 8.12 1.04 8.85
N GLN A 141 8.34 1.47 10.09
CA GLN A 141 9.50 1.09 10.87
C GLN A 141 9.52 -0.42 11.16
N ASN A 142 8.38 -0.98 11.56
CA ASN A 142 8.25 -2.42 11.78
C ASN A 142 8.50 -3.21 10.49
N SER A 143 7.90 -2.81 9.36
CA SER A 143 8.13 -3.44 8.06
C SER A 143 9.62 -3.46 7.69
N ASN A 144 10.30 -2.32 7.85
CA ASN A 144 11.73 -2.22 7.57
C ASN A 144 12.57 -3.11 8.50
N ASN A 145 12.22 -3.17 9.78
CA ASN A 145 12.90 -4.03 10.75
C ASN A 145 12.74 -5.52 10.42
N TYR A 146 11.52 -5.94 10.05
CA TYR A 146 11.26 -7.32 9.63
C TYR A 146 12.02 -7.68 8.37
N SER A 147 11.98 -6.82 7.33
CA SER A 147 12.73 -7.06 6.09
C SER A 147 14.22 -7.20 6.36
N ARG A 148 14.80 -6.28 7.14
CA ARG A 148 16.23 -6.31 7.47
C ARG A 148 16.63 -7.57 8.23
N LYS A 149 15.78 -8.05 9.13
CA LYS A 149 16.02 -9.27 9.90
C LYS A 149 16.02 -10.49 8.98
N VAL A 150 15.03 -10.58 8.08
CA VAL A 150 14.95 -11.66 7.07
C VAL A 150 16.18 -11.65 6.16
N ASP A 151 16.60 -10.48 5.67
CA ASP A 151 17.80 -10.37 4.82
C ASP A 151 19.07 -10.83 5.56
N THR A 152 19.19 -10.49 6.83
CA THR A 152 20.34 -10.90 7.67
C THR A 152 20.33 -12.41 7.90
N ASP A 153 19.16 -12.99 8.13
CA ASP A 153 19.02 -14.42 8.35
C ASP A 153 19.28 -15.22 7.05
N ILE A 154 18.82 -14.73 5.90
CA ILE A 154 19.14 -15.30 4.57
C ILE A 154 20.65 -15.27 4.32
N GLN A 155 21.31 -14.14 4.57
CA GLN A 155 22.77 -14.03 4.38
C GLN A 155 23.55 -15.02 5.25
N LYS A 156 23.11 -15.27 6.49
CA LYS A 156 23.72 -16.28 7.36
C LYS A 156 23.54 -17.68 6.80
N VAL A 157 22.32 -18.03 6.36
CA VAL A 157 22.03 -19.33 5.74
C VAL A 157 22.88 -19.55 4.50
N ASP A 158 23.01 -18.55 3.64
CA ASP A 158 23.85 -18.63 2.43
C ASP A 158 25.32 -18.85 2.79
N THR A 159 25.83 -18.11 3.79
CA THR A 159 27.21 -18.25 4.27
C THR A 159 27.47 -19.65 4.83
N ASP A 160 26.54 -20.18 5.62
CA ASP A 160 26.67 -21.51 6.21
C ASP A 160 26.53 -22.61 5.14
N SER A 161 25.66 -22.43 4.15
CA SER A 161 25.56 -23.35 3.00
C SER A 161 26.86 -23.39 2.20
N GLN A 162 27.50 -22.24 1.95
CA GLN A 162 28.79 -22.18 1.25
C GLN A 162 29.91 -22.88 2.03
N LYS A 163 29.91 -22.79 3.37
CA LYS A 163 30.86 -23.52 4.23
C LYS A 163 30.64 -25.03 4.11
N VAL A 164 29.39 -25.49 4.19
CA VAL A 164 29.04 -26.91 4.04
C VAL A 164 29.49 -27.45 2.69
N ASP A 165 29.29 -26.71 1.60
CA ASP A 165 29.75 -27.11 0.27
C ASP A 165 31.27 -27.19 0.18
N THR A 166 31.98 -26.22 0.77
CA THR A 166 33.44 -26.20 0.82
C THR A 166 33.99 -27.41 1.58
N ASP A 167 33.40 -27.75 2.72
CA ASP A 167 33.83 -28.88 3.53
C ASP A 167 33.48 -30.21 2.86
N ARG A 168 32.33 -30.31 2.19
CA ARG A 168 31.97 -31.48 1.36
C ARG A 168 32.96 -31.70 0.22
N GLN A 169 33.44 -30.63 -0.42
CA GLN A 169 34.49 -30.71 -1.44
C GLN A 169 35.86 -31.13 -0.87
N LYS A 170 36.20 -30.73 0.36
CA LYS A 170 37.44 -31.19 1.02
C LYS A 170 37.37 -32.68 1.36
N VAL A 171 36.25 -33.15 1.92
CA VAL A 171 36.06 -34.57 2.27
C VAL A 171 36.12 -35.47 1.05
N THR A 172 35.49 -35.07 -0.06
CA THR A 172 35.57 -35.85 -1.32
C THR A 172 36.98 -35.90 -1.90
N LYS A 173 37.74 -34.80 -1.85
CA LYS A 173 39.15 -34.77 -2.27
C LYS A 173 40.05 -35.67 -1.40
N LEU A 174 39.78 -35.72 -0.09
CA LEU A 174 40.49 -36.62 0.83
C LEU A 174 40.17 -38.08 0.52
N SER A 175 38.89 -38.40 0.26
CA SER A 175 38.44 -39.75 -0.12
C SER A 175 39.13 -40.26 -1.39
N TYR A 176 39.24 -39.43 -2.45
CA TYR A 176 39.95 -39.81 -3.67
C TYR A 176 41.44 -40.05 -3.43
N SER A 177 42.07 -39.22 -2.60
CA SER A 177 43.48 -39.37 -2.26
C SER A 177 43.72 -40.69 -1.52
N SER A 178 42.87 -41.06 -0.57
CA SER A 178 42.97 -42.32 0.17
C SER A 178 42.85 -43.54 -0.74
N ALA A 179 41.92 -43.54 -1.70
CA ALA A 179 41.77 -44.63 -2.67
C ALA A 179 43.02 -44.77 -3.57
N VAL A 180 43.57 -43.66 -4.06
CA VAL A 180 44.81 -43.68 -4.87
C VAL A 180 46.01 -44.13 -4.03
N ILE A 181 46.13 -43.71 -2.77
CA ILE A 181 47.17 -44.18 -1.86
C ILE A 181 47.07 -45.69 -1.65
N ALA A 182 45.87 -46.22 -1.44
CA ALA A 182 45.66 -47.65 -1.25
C ALA A 182 46.16 -48.46 -2.46
N CYS A 183 45.81 -48.04 -3.69
CA CYS A 183 46.31 -48.66 -4.92
C CYS A 183 47.84 -48.63 -5.01
N LEU A 184 48.44 -47.47 -4.74
CA LEU A 184 49.90 -47.30 -4.81
C LEU A 184 50.65 -48.09 -3.74
N LYS A 185 50.07 -48.26 -2.54
CA LYS A 185 50.65 -49.08 -1.47
C LYS A 185 50.52 -50.58 -1.72
N SER A 186 49.42 -51.01 -2.35
CA SER A 186 49.22 -52.43 -2.68
C SER A 186 50.05 -52.90 -3.88
N ALA A 187 50.57 -51.98 -4.68
CA ALA A 187 51.33 -52.30 -5.88
C ALA A 187 52.77 -52.69 -5.54
N THR A 188 53.22 -53.82 -6.06
CA THR A 188 54.62 -54.29 -5.95
C THR A 188 55.54 -53.64 -6.98
N SER A 189 54.99 -52.92 -7.96
CA SER A 189 55.72 -52.19 -9.00
C SER A 189 55.07 -50.82 -9.28
N PRO A 190 55.81 -49.84 -9.82
CA PRO A 190 55.25 -48.53 -10.17
C PRO A 190 54.05 -48.65 -11.14
N LEU A 191 52.95 -47.99 -10.82
CA LEU A 191 51.72 -48.03 -11.62
C LEU A 191 51.64 -46.85 -12.58
N THR A 192 51.13 -47.10 -13.78
CA THR A 192 50.70 -46.05 -14.70
C THR A 192 49.38 -45.43 -14.26
N ASN A 193 49.11 -44.22 -14.73
CA ASN A 193 47.85 -43.53 -14.46
C ASN A 193 46.61 -44.36 -14.87
N LYS A 194 46.71 -45.10 -15.99
CA LYS A 194 45.63 -45.96 -16.47
C LYS A 194 45.35 -47.12 -15.51
N GLU A 195 46.39 -47.76 -15.00
CA GLU A 195 46.26 -48.86 -14.03
C GLU A 195 45.70 -48.36 -12.69
N ILE A 196 46.08 -47.15 -12.25
CA ILE A 196 45.51 -46.54 -11.04
C ILE A 196 44.01 -46.23 -11.24
N ILE A 197 43.61 -45.74 -12.42
CA ILE A 197 42.20 -45.52 -12.77
C ILE A 197 41.40 -46.84 -12.69
N GLU A 198 41.92 -47.89 -13.30
CA GLU A 198 41.28 -49.21 -13.31
C GLU A 198 41.19 -49.83 -11.91
N GLN A 199 42.26 -49.75 -11.11
CA GLN A 199 42.32 -50.34 -9.76
C GLN A 199 41.54 -49.53 -8.71
N SER A 200 41.48 -48.21 -8.83
CA SER A 200 40.75 -47.35 -7.88
C SER A 200 39.26 -47.23 -8.18
N GLY A 201 38.82 -47.60 -9.40
CA GLY A 201 37.44 -47.40 -9.86
C GLY A 201 37.04 -45.92 -9.99
N LEU A 202 37.98 -44.98 -9.87
CA LEU A 202 37.72 -43.54 -9.90
C LEU A 202 37.74 -43.00 -11.34
N ALA A 203 36.95 -41.97 -11.60
CA ALA A 203 37.00 -41.27 -12.88
C ALA A 203 38.41 -40.66 -13.13
N PRO A 204 38.90 -40.63 -14.38
CA PRO A 204 40.25 -40.16 -14.71
C PRO A 204 40.62 -38.79 -14.13
N LYS A 205 39.66 -37.85 -14.10
CA LYS A 205 39.84 -36.51 -13.54
C LYS A 205 40.13 -36.52 -12.02
N ASN A 206 39.54 -37.45 -11.28
CA ASN A 206 39.69 -37.55 -9.83
C ASN A 206 41.05 -38.17 -9.48
N VAL A 207 41.47 -39.20 -10.23
CA VAL A 207 42.80 -39.81 -10.10
C VAL A 207 43.89 -38.78 -10.41
N ASN A 208 43.76 -38.05 -11.51
CA ASN A 208 44.70 -36.98 -11.87
C ASN A 208 44.81 -35.91 -10.77
N GLY A 209 43.68 -35.46 -10.23
CA GLY A 209 43.67 -34.47 -9.14
C GLY A 209 44.34 -34.98 -7.87
N ALA A 210 44.07 -36.24 -7.49
CA ALA A 210 44.68 -36.89 -6.34
C ALA A 210 46.21 -37.06 -6.52
N LEU A 211 46.66 -37.54 -7.68
CA LEU A 211 48.09 -37.70 -8.00
C LEU A 211 48.83 -36.37 -7.99
N ILE A 212 48.25 -35.30 -8.54
CA ILE A 212 48.85 -33.95 -8.48
C ILE A 212 49.01 -33.50 -7.03
N ASN A 213 47.99 -33.71 -6.20
CA ASN A 213 48.04 -33.34 -4.79
C ASN A 213 49.11 -34.15 -4.01
N LEU A 214 49.11 -35.46 -4.20
CA LEU A 214 50.07 -36.36 -3.55
C LEU A 214 51.51 -36.04 -3.95
N ASN A 215 51.76 -35.73 -5.23
CA ASN A 215 53.07 -35.32 -5.73
C ASN A 215 53.51 -33.97 -5.12
N LYS A 216 52.61 -32.99 -5.00
CA LYS A 216 52.89 -31.71 -4.32
C LYS A 216 53.24 -31.90 -2.85
N THR A 217 52.63 -32.88 -2.18
CA THR A 217 52.96 -33.24 -0.79
C THR A 217 54.14 -34.21 -0.66
N HIS A 218 54.83 -34.52 -1.76
CA HIS A 218 56.00 -35.43 -1.80
C HIS A 218 55.73 -36.85 -1.27
N LYS A 219 54.48 -37.32 -1.36
CA LYS A 219 54.08 -38.64 -0.87
C LYS A 219 54.24 -39.77 -1.90
N ILE A 220 54.52 -39.41 -3.15
CA ILE A 220 54.66 -40.35 -4.27
C ILE A 220 55.86 -39.97 -5.12
N ASN A 221 56.50 -40.97 -5.72
CA ASN A 221 57.57 -40.76 -6.70
C ASN A 221 56.96 -40.79 -8.12
N LEU A 222 57.32 -39.79 -8.94
CA LEU A 222 56.88 -39.69 -10.34
C LEU A 222 58.05 -39.98 -11.27
N ARG A 223 57.97 -41.09 -12.00
CA ARG A 223 58.92 -41.45 -13.06
C ARG A 223 58.26 -41.27 -14.41
N VAL A 224 58.92 -40.57 -15.32
CA VAL A 224 58.42 -40.35 -16.69
C VAL A 224 59.31 -41.09 -17.67
N GLU A 225 58.71 -41.91 -18.53
CA GLU A 225 59.39 -42.59 -19.62
C GLU A 225 58.80 -42.18 -20.97
N TYR A 226 59.66 -42.11 -21.98
CA TYR A 226 59.23 -41.92 -23.37
C TYR A 226 59.36 -43.24 -24.11
N ARG A 227 58.24 -43.82 -24.52
CA ARG A 227 58.24 -45.04 -25.33
C ARG A 227 57.83 -44.70 -26.76
N LYS A 228 58.54 -45.31 -27.71
CA LYS A 228 58.10 -45.37 -29.10
C LYS A 228 56.99 -46.41 -29.16
N ILE A 229 55.77 -45.97 -29.46
CA ILE A 229 54.63 -46.86 -29.63
C ILE A 229 54.22 -46.77 -31.09
N ASP A 230 54.11 -47.92 -31.73
CA ASP A 230 53.56 -48.02 -33.08
C ASP A 230 52.04 -47.94 -32.97
N VAL A 231 51.48 -46.88 -33.53
CA VAL A 231 50.07 -46.56 -33.39
C VAL A 231 49.31 -47.24 -34.52
N PHE A 232 48.61 -48.34 -34.21
CA PHE A 232 47.73 -49.03 -35.16
C PHE A 232 46.28 -48.58 -34.94
N TYR A 233 45.88 -47.44 -35.49
CA TYR A 233 44.46 -47.09 -35.59
C TYR A 233 43.87 -47.70 -36.88
N ASN A 234 42.70 -48.35 -36.76
CA ASN A 234 41.94 -48.92 -37.88
C ASN A 234 41.45 -47.88 -38.91
N SER A 235 41.58 -46.59 -38.63
CA SER A 235 41.10 -45.50 -39.48
C SER A 235 42.16 -44.98 -40.45
N GLY A 236 42.82 -45.83 -41.23
CA GLY A 236 43.54 -45.56 -42.50
C GLY A 236 44.60 -44.44 -42.61
N LYS A 237 44.71 -43.48 -41.68
CA LYS A 237 45.46 -42.23 -41.83
C LYS A 237 46.83 -42.23 -41.15
N TYR A 238 47.14 -43.24 -40.34
CA TYR A 238 48.38 -43.27 -39.53
C TYR A 238 49.03 -44.67 -39.45
N LYS A 239 48.80 -45.54 -40.43
CA LYS A 239 49.36 -46.90 -40.44
C LYS A 239 50.89 -46.82 -40.58
N GLY A 240 51.62 -47.24 -39.55
CA GLY A 240 53.09 -47.29 -39.54
C GLY A 240 53.81 -46.05 -39.00
N GLN A 241 53.10 -45.07 -38.39
CA GLN A 241 53.78 -43.97 -37.71
C GLN A 241 54.12 -44.32 -36.26
N THR A 242 55.41 -44.32 -35.94
CA THR A 242 55.90 -44.42 -34.56
C THR A 242 55.76 -43.07 -33.86
N ARG A 243 54.97 -43.00 -32.80
CA ARG A 243 54.87 -41.80 -31.96
C ARG A 243 55.64 -42.00 -30.67
N LYS A 244 56.36 -40.95 -30.25
CA LYS A 244 56.93 -40.89 -28.90
C LYS A 244 55.81 -40.52 -27.93
N THR A 245 55.40 -41.48 -27.10
CA THR A 245 54.37 -41.26 -26.08
C THR A 245 55.02 -41.14 -24.72
N LYS A 246 54.61 -40.12 -23.97
CA LYS A 246 55.02 -39.88 -22.59
C LYS A 246 54.17 -40.76 -21.66
N ILE A 247 54.80 -41.67 -20.93
CA ILE A 247 54.15 -42.53 -19.93
C ILE A 247 54.67 -42.12 -18.56
N ALA A 248 53.76 -41.88 -17.62
CA ALA A 248 54.07 -41.56 -16.23
C ALA A 248 53.78 -42.77 -15.35
N TYR A 249 54.73 -43.11 -14.49
CA TYR A 249 54.66 -44.15 -13.47
C TYR A 249 54.73 -43.51 -12.09
N TYR A 250 53.93 -44.04 -11.17
CA TYR A 250 53.78 -43.55 -9.82
C TYR A 250 54.04 -44.68 -8.83
N SER A 251 54.79 -44.40 -7.76
CA SER A 251 55.00 -45.34 -6.65
C SER A 251 54.88 -44.63 -5.31
N TRP A 252 54.41 -45.35 -4.28
CA TRP A 252 54.30 -44.82 -2.92
C TRP A 252 55.68 -44.66 -2.26
N ILE A 253 55.84 -43.68 -1.36
CA ILE A 253 57.03 -43.49 -0.53
C ILE A 253 56.61 -43.68 0.94
N GLU A 254 57.17 -44.70 1.63
CA GLU A 254 56.83 -45.00 3.03
C GLU A 254 57.34 -43.92 4.01
N ASN A 255 58.53 -43.36 3.76
CA ASN A 255 59.13 -42.26 4.53
C ASN A 255 59.58 -41.10 3.62
N PRO A 256 58.75 -40.07 3.41
CA PRO A 256 59.10 -38.95 2.54
C PRO A 256 60.21 -38.06 3.10
N GLU A 257 60.37 -38.00 4.43
CA GLU A 257 61.39 -37.15 5.10
C GLU A 257 62.82 -37.69 4.93
N GLU A 258 63.00 -39.01 4.84
CA GLU A 258 64.33 -39.63 4.61
C GLU A 258 64.83 -39.47 3.17
N ASN A 259 63.93 -39.20 2.20
CA ASN A 259 64.29 -39.04 0.79
C ASN A 259 64.56 -37.58 0.36
N LEU A 260 64.29 -36.59 1.21
CA LEU A 260 64.68 -35.20 0.93
C LEU A 260 66.20 -35.00 0.99
N SER A 261 66.93 -35.90 1.66
CA SER A 261 68.39 -35.90 1.72
C SER A 261 69.09 -36.55 0.50
N SER A 262 68.36 -37.25 -0.38
CA SER A 262 68.97 -38.05 -1.45
C SER A 262 68.77 -37.49 -2.86
N ASN A 263 67.87 -36.51 -3.05
CA ASN A 263 67.50 -36.01 -4.39
C ASN A 263 68.45 -34.96 -5.01
N ASP A 264 69.56 -34.61 -4.36
CA ASP A 264 70.66 -33.87 -5.01
C ASP A 264 71.73 -34.79 -5.64
N LYS A 265 71.56 -36.11 -5.58
CA LYS A 265 72.42 -37.05 -6.31
C LYS A 265 71.73 -37.57 -7.56
N LYS A 266 72.01 -36.87 -8.67
CA LYS A 266 72.17 -37.41 -10.04
C LYS A 266 71.67 -38.84 -10.21
N ILE A 267 70.37 -39.02 -10.51
CA ILE A 267 69.96 -40.17 -11.30
C ILE A 267 70.33 -39.83 -12.75
N LYS A 268 71.60 -40.11 -13.11
CA LYS A 268 72.00 -40.35 -14.49
C LYS A 268 71.17 -41.53 -14.97
N TRP A 269 70.21 -41.28 -15.85
CA TRP A 269 69.67 -42.35 -16.68
C TRP A 269 70.81 -42.84 -17.58
N VAL A 270 71.28 -44.05 -17.29
CA VAL A 270 72.14 -44.83 -18.20
C VAL A 270 71.31 -45.08 -19.45
N LEU A 271 71.67 -44.37 -20.53
CA LEU A 271 71.36 -44.80 -21.89
C LEU A 271 71.89 -46.24 -22.05
N PRO A 272 71.07 -47.23 -22.46
CA PRO A 272 71.64 -48.41 -23.06
C PRO A 272 72.27 -47.95 -24.38
N LEU A 273 73.60 -47.94 -24.40
CA LEU A 273 74.38 -48.09 -25.61
C LEU A 273 73.82 -49.31 -26.36
N TYR A 274 73.34 -49.10 -27.59
CA TYR A 274 73.38 -50.15 -28.59
C TYR A 274 74.26 -49.67 -29.74
N SER A 275 75.37 -50.39 -29.87
CA SER A 275 76.22 -50.49 -31.04
C SER A 275 75.47 -51.10 -32.22
N GLN A 276 75.98 -50.82 -33.41
CA GLN A 276 75.60 -51.29 -34.74
C GLN A 276 75.28 -52.79 -34.83
N VAL A 277 74.23 -53.15 -35.58
CA VAL A 277 74.28 -53.77 -36.92
C VAL A 277 73.22 -53.10 -37.79
#